data_AF-A0A924F1B7-F1
#
_entry.id   AF-A0A924F1B7-F1
#
_cell.length_a   1.000
_cell.length_b   1.000
_cell.length_c   1.000
_cell.angle_alpha   90.00
_cell.angle_beta   90.00
_cell.angle_gamma   90.00
#
_symmetry.space_group_name_H-M   'P 1'
#
loop_
_entity.id
_entity.type
_entity.pdbx_description
1 polymer ?
#
loop_
_entity_poly.entity_id
_entity_poly.type
_entity_poly.pdbx_seq_one_letter_code
_entity_poly.pdbx_strand_id
1 'polypeptide(L)'
;MVVIILEGVLFVAVIAACTAFLLWGLKAFTPLGTRFRQSANRRLIDERAALTCPIHGWQAPESLVRLPSGEPICSNCYQETFHGQLDR
;
A
#
# COMPACT_ATOMS: atom_id res chain seq x y z
N MET A 1 26.78 -15.73 -40.94
CA MET A 1 25.87 -16.25 -39.89
C MET A 1 25.89 -15.36 -38.65
N VAL A 2 27.05 -15.07 -38.03
CA VAL A 2 27.15 -14.20 -36.83
C VAL A 2 26.56 -12.80 -37.04
N VAL A 3 26.82 -12.17 -38.19
CA VAL A 3 26.32 -10.82 -38.52
C VAL A 3 24.78 -10.75 -38.51
N ILE A 4 24.11 -11.78 -39.07
CA ILE A 4 22.64 -11.84 -39.15
C ILE A 4 22.03 -11.99 -37.74
N ILE A 5 22.66 -12.79 -36.89
CA ILE A 5 22.22 -12.95 -35.50
C ILE A 5 22.40 -11.63 -34.74
N LEU A 6 23.55 -10.98 -34.91
CA LEU A 6 23.87 -9.73 -34.23
C LEU A 6 22.89 -8.60 -34.63
N GLU A 7 22.58 -8.48 -35.91
CA GLU A 7 21.60 -7.52 -36.43
C GLU A 7 20.19 -7.76 -35.86
N GLY A 8 19.74 -9.01 -35.84
CA GLY A 8 18.45 -9.38 -35.25
C GLY A 8 18.36 -9.08 -33.75
N VAL A 9 19.42 -9.39 -33.00
CA VAL A 9 19.48 -9.09 -31.55
C VAL A 9 19.46 -7.58 -31.31
N LEU A 10 20.19 -6.80 -32.12
CA LEU A 10 20.22 -5.35 -32.00
C LEU A 10 18.83 -4.74 -32.26
N PHE A 11 18.12 -5.26 -33.26
CA PHE A 11 16.76 -4.84 -33.57
C PHE A 11 15.78 -5.09 -32.42
N VAL A 12 15.81 -6.29 -31.84
CA VAL A 12 14.96 -6.63 -30.68
C VAL A 12 15.33 -5.78 -29.47
N ALA A 13 16.62 -5.53 -29.23
CA ALA A 13 17.09 -4.69 -28.14
C ALA A 13 16.59 -3.24 -28.28
N VAL A 14 16.59 -2.68 -29.50
CA VAL A 14 16.04 -1.34 -29.77
C VAL A 14 14.55 -1.30 -29.50
N ILE A 15 13.77 -2.29 -29.96
CA ILE A 15 12.34 -2.37 -29.67
C ILE A 15 12.07 -2.45 -28.16
N ALA A 16 12.83 -3.29 -27.44
CA ALA A 16 12.71 -3.42 -25.99
C ALA A 16 13.04 -2.10 -25.27
N ALA A 17 14.08 -1.38 -25.71
CA ALA A 17 14.43 -0.08 -25.17
C ALA A 17 13.34 0.98 -25.43
N CYS A 18 12.84 1.07 -26.66
CA CYS A 18 11.77 2.01 -27.03
C CYS A 18 10.48 1.74 -26.24
N THR A 19 10.08 0.48 -26.11
CA THR A 19 8.88 0.10 -25.33
C THR A 19 9.04 0.39 -23.85
N ALA A 20 10.20 0.09 -23.26
CA ALA A 20 10.50 0.45 -21.88
C ALA A 20 10.46 1.97 -21.66
N PHE A 21 11.02 2.75 -22.58
CA PHE A 21 11.03 4.21 -22.49
C PHE A 21 9.62 4.81 -22.61
N LEU A 22 8.80 4.30 -23.53
CA LEU A 22 7.40 4.69 -23.66
C LEU A 22 6.61 4.36 -22.40
N LEU A 23 6.74 3.15 -21.85
CA LEU A 23 6.07 2.76 -20.61
C LEU A 23 6.50 3.61 -19.42
N TRP A 24 7.79 3.92 -19.32
CA TRP A 24 8.33 4.79 -18.29
C TRP A 24 7.78 6.21 -18.43
N GLY A 25 7.82 6.78 -19.65
CA GLY A 25 7.27 8.10 -19.93
C GLY A 25 5.77 8.19 -19.63
N LEU A 26 4.98 7.20 -20.05
CA LEU A 26 3.57 7.11 -19.71
C LEU A 26 3.37 7.07 -18.19
N LYS A 27 4.11 6.24 -17.46
CA LYS A 27 3.98 6.17 -15.99
C LYS A 27 4.44 7.44 -15.27
N ALA A 28 5.47 8.12 -15.79
CA ALA A 28 6.04 9.31 -15.16
C ALA A 28 5.21 10.57 -15.41
N PHE A 29 4.73 10.76 -16.65
CA PHE A 29 4.06 12.00 -17.06
C PHE A 29 2.54 11.91 -17.04
N THR A 30 1.93 10.71 -17.00
CA THR A 30 0.48 10.59 -16.92
C THR A 30 -0.02 10.43 -15.47
N PRO A 31 -1.21 10.95 -15.16
CA PRO A 31 -1.82 10.80 -13.83
C PRO A 31 -2.19 9.35 -13.47
N LEU A 32 -2.11 8.40 -14.41
CA LEU A 32 -2.32 6.98 -14.09
C LEU A 32 -1.22 6.43 -13.20
N GLY A 33 0.05 6.78 -13.47
CA GLY A 33 1.18 6.31 -12.64
C GLY A 33 1.14 6.89 -11.22
N THR A 34 0.70 8.13 -11.07
CA THR A 34 0.50 8.74 -9.74
C THR A 34 -0.68 8.10 -9.01
N ARG A 35 -1.79 7.79 -9.70
CA ARG A 35 -2.94 7.10 -9.10
C ARG A 35 -2.60 5.71 -8.58
N PHE A 36 -1.82 4.92 -9.32
CA PHE A 36 -1.38 3.60 -8.84
C PHE A 36 -0.50 3.69 -7.59
N ARG A 37 0.40 4.68 -7.54
CA ARG A 37 1.22 4.93 -6.34
C ARG A 37 0.36 5.41 -5.16
N GLN A 38 -0.62 6.27 -5.43
CA GLN A 38 -1.53 6.81 -4.42
C GLN A 38 -2.47 5.74 -3.86
N SER A 39 -2.99 4.82 -4.68
CA SER A 39 -3.86 3.75 -4.19
C SER A 39 -3.12 2.76 -3.29
N ALA A 40 -1.90 2.38 -3.69
CA ALA A 40 -1.03 1.55 -2.86
C ALA A 40 -0.69 2.24 -1.53
N ASN A 41 -0.35 3.53 -1.56
CA ASN A 41 -0.08 4.29 -0.34
C ASN A 41 -1.32 4.44 0.55
N ARG A 42 -2.49 4.72 -0.03
CA ARG A 42 -3.75 4.82 0.74
C ARG A 42 -4.04 3.52 1.48
N ARG A 43 -3.93 2.38 0.79
CA ARG A 43 -4.13 1.08 1.44
C ARG A 43 -3.22 0.88 2.65
N LEU A 44 -1.93 1.20 2.54
CA LEU A 44 -0.99 1.08 3.66
C LEU A 44 -1.31 2.05 4.81
N ILE A 45 -1.80 3.25 4.50
CA ILE A 45 -2.23 4.23 5.51
C ILE A 45 -3.48 3.72 6.22
N ASP A 46 -4.47 3.24 5.47
CA ASP A 46 -5.73 2.73 6.01
C ASP A 46 -5.48 1.49 6.90
N GLU A 47 -4.60 0.58 6.47
CA GLU A 47 -4.19 -0.58 7.27
C GLU A 47 -3.51 -0.15 8.59
N ARG A 48 -2.66 0.88 8.59
CA ARG A 48 -2.04 1.41 9.82
C ARG A 48 -3.01 2.20 10.68
N ALA A 49 -3.90 2.97 10.08
CA ALA A 49 -4.93 3.72 10.79
C ALA A 49 -5.90 2.78 11.51
N ALA A 50 -6.26 1.66 10.88
CA ALA A 50 -7.10 0.63 11.51
C ALA A 50 -6.47 -0.02 12.76
N LEU A 51 -5.13 -0.04 12.82
CA LEU A 51 -4.38 -0.53 13.98
C LEU A 51 -4.03 0.58 14.98
N THR A 52 -4.39 1.83 14.71
CA THR A 52 -4.02 2.96 15.57
C THR A 52 -5.27 3.47 16.27
N CYS A 53 -5.34 3.27 17.59
CA CYS A 53 -6.31 3.93 18.43
C CYS A 53 -5.98 5.43 18.52
N PRO A 54 -6.94 6.34 18.33
CA PRO A 54 -6.70 7.77 18.48
C PRO A 54 -6.39 8.20 19.93
N ILE A 55 -6.68 7.35 20.93
CA ILE A 55 -6.45 7.62 22.36
C ILE A 55 -5.15 6.95 22.83
N HIS A 56 -5.04 5.64 22.64
CA HIS A 56 -3.93 4.83 23.16
C HIS A 56 -2.82 4.55 22.14
N GLY A 57 -2.92 5.11 20.93
CA GLY A 57 -1.92 4.96 19.88
C GLY A 57 -1.94 3.59 19.22
N TRP A 58 -0.77 3.14 18.75
CA TRP A 58 -0.64 1.89 17.98
C TRP A 58 -1.06 0.66 18.79
N GLN A 59 -1.78 -0.25 18.15
CA GLN A 59 -2.30 -1.50 18.70
C GLN A 59 -1.83 -2.68 17.85
N ALA A 60 -1.53 -3.79 18.51
CA ALA A 60 -1.23 -5.02 17.82
C ALA A 60 -2.52 -5.56 17.16
N PRO A 61 -2.46 -6.14 15.95
CA PRO A 61 -3.65 -6.70 15.28
C PRO A 61 -4.42 -7.71 16.16
N GLU A 62 -3.69 -8.50 16.94
CA GLU A 62 -4.21 -9.50 17.88
C GLU A 62 -4.80 -8.91 19.17
N SER A 63 -4.49 -7.65 19.51
CA SER A 63 -5.01 -6.98 20.70
C SER A 63 -6.32 -6.23 20.46
N LEU A 64 -6.83 -6.25 19.22
CA LEU A 64 -8.10 -5.63 18.85
C LEU A 64 -9.28 -6.52 19.25
N VAL A 65 -10.26 -5.90 19.91
CA VAL A 65 -11.51 -6.53 20.30
C VAL A 65 -12.56 -6.23 19.23
N ARG A 66 -13.39 -7.20 18.84
CA ARG A 66 -14.51 -6.97 17.92
C ARG A 66 -15.78 -6.68 18.70
N LEU A 67 -16.42 -5.56 18.39
CA LEU A 67 -17.73 -5.21 18.93
C LEU A 67 -18.83 -6.10 18.31
N PRO A 68 -20.02 -6.18 18.93
CA PRO A 68 -21.18 -6.84 18.34
C PRO A 68 -21.61 -6.26 16.98
N SER A 69 -21.26 -4.99 16.70
CA SER A 69 -21.43 -4.35 15.40
C SER A 69 -20.46 -4.89 14.32
N GLY A 70 -19.42 -5.62 14.73
CA GLY A 70 -18.35 -6.13 13.87
C GLY A 70 -17.14 -5.19 13.76
N GLU A 71 -17.25 -3.95 14.25
CA GLU A 71 -16.16 -2.96 14.24
C GLU A 71 -15.05 -3.32 15.24
N PRO A 72 -13.76 -3.16 14.88
CA PRO A 72 -12.65 -3.37 15.80
C PRO A 72 -12.47 -2.16 16.73
N ILE A 73 -12.20 -2.44 18.00
CA ILE A 73 -11.86 -1.44 19.02
C ILE A 73 -10.60 -1.87 19.78
N CYS A 74 -9.85 -0.90 20.30
CA CYS A 74 -8.69 -1.19 21.12
C CYS A 74 -9.09 -1.85 22.45
N SER A 75 -8.27 -2.78 22.96
CA SER A 75 -8.57 -3.48 24.21
C SER A 75 -8.63 -2.53 25.42
N ASN A 76 -7.79 -1.50 25.45
CA ASN A 76 -7.83 -0.47 26.50
C ASN A 76 -9.18 0.26 26.48
N CYS A 77 -9.54 0.89 25.36
CA CYS A 77 -10.83 1.55 25.12
C CYS A 77 -12.03 0.67 25.54
N TYR A 78 -11.98 -0.62 25.21
CA TYR A 78 -12.99 -1.58 25.60
C TYR A 78 -13.06 -1.70 27.13
N GLN A 79 -11.92 -1.90 27.79
CA GLN A 79 -11.85 -1.96 29.26
C GLN A 79 -12.29 -0.65 29.91
N GLU A 80 -11.88 0.51 29.42
CA GLU A 80 -12.27 1.81 29.96
C GLU A 80 -13.79 2.02 29.88
N THR A 81 -14.40 1.65 28.75
CA THR A 81 -15.84 1.82 28.50
C THR A 81 -16.69 0.86 29.34
N PHE A 82 -16.27 -0.41 29.47
CA PHE A 82 -17.05 -1.44 30.16
C PHE A 82 -16.73 -1.59 31.64
N HIS A 83 -15.51 -1.28 32.07
CA HIS A 83 -15.04 -1.41 33.46
C HIS A 83 -14.83 -0.07 34.15
N GLY A 84 -14.99 1.06 33.47
CA GLY A 84 -14.97 2.39 34.07
C GLY A 84 -13.61 2.85 34.59
N GLN A 85 -12.52 2.20 34.19
CA GLN A 85 -11.16 2.66 34.46
C GLN A 85 -10.78 3.71 33.41
N LEU A 86 -11.06 4.98 33.67
CA LEU A 86 -10.48 6.06 32.87
C LEU A 86 -9.03 6.20 33.32
N ASP A 87 -8.07 5.97 32.41
CA ASP A 87 -6.65 6.23 32.64
C ASP A 87 -6.51 7.66 33.21
N ARG A 88 -5.96 7.75 34.42
CA ARG A 88 -5.90 8.96 35.25
C ARG A 88 -4.65 9.77 34.97
#